data_AF-A0A2N2J3C3-F1
#
_entry.id   AF-A0A2N2J3C3-F1
#
_cell.length_a   1.000
_cell.length_b   1.000
_cell.length_c   1.000
_cell.angle_alpha   90.00
_cell.angle_beta   90.00
_cell.angle_gamma   90.00
#
_symmetry.space_group_name_H-M   'P 1'
#
loop_
_entity.id
_entity.type
_entity.pdbx_description
1 polymer ?
#
loop_
_entity_poly.entity_id
_entity_poly.type
_entity_poly.pdbx_seq_one_letter_code
_entity_poly.pdbx_strand_id
1 'polypeptide(L)'
;MPQNDMNQSGSGTKIIIVALIAGVVMIVALLYGYNRDDENAGQTASPMESVAVNMHEKVLVDAQQAAAMAAISGKTVSSAVTQRPDYVSETEWQVLQNVVKQHPNGSEKQLTNLVNKLLFSKKKEAWLSSGENTAQRRQLARQLLDMIPEQLETEAIDSATAKEMERKLAADLI
;
A
#
# COMPACT_ATOMS: atom_id res chain seq x y z
N MET A 1 -47.24 -28.29 -25.61
CA MET A 1 -47.13 -26.92 -25.06
C MET A 1 -47.26 -27.04 -23.56
N PRO A 2 -46.25 -26.66 -22.77
CA PRO A 2 -45.62 -25.32 -22.66
C PRO A 2 -44.27 -25.24 -23.40
N GLN A 3 -43.95 -24.15 -24.13
CA GLN A 3 -43.37 -22.86 -23.72
C GLN A 3 -41.95 -23.01 -23.11
N ASN A 4 -40.91 -22.75 -23.93
CA ASN A 4 -40.12 -21.49 -24.01
C ASN A 4 -39.11 -21.40 -22.85
N ASP A 5 -37.86 -21.00 -22.99
CA ASP A 5 -37.03 -20.62 -24.12
C ASP A 5 -35.58 -20.62 -23.63
N MET A 6 -34.69 -20.95 -24.56
CA MET A 6 -33.38 -20.32 -24.77
C MET A 6 -32.48 -20.06 -23.57
N ASN A 7 -31.58 -21.05 -23.37
CA ASN A 7 -30.24 -20.87 -22.87
C ASN A 7 -29.48 -19.82 -23.71
N GLN A 8 -29.47 -18.56 -23.27
CA GLN A 8 -28.68 -17.50 -23.88
C GLN A 8 -27.39 -17.32 -23.08
N SER A 9 -26.34 -17.97 -23.60
CA SER A 9 -24.94 -17.67 -23.32
C SER A 9 -24.66 -16.18 -23.54
N GLY A 10 -24.08 -15.52 -22.53
CA GLY A 10 -23.52 -14.18 -22.73
C GLY A 10 -23.31 -13.39 -21.44
N SER A 11 -22.23 -13.67 -20.71
CA SER A 11 -21.46 -12.59 -20.06
C SER A 11 -20.08 -13.15 -19.70
N GLY A 12 -19.09 -12.84 -20.53
CA GLY A 12 -17.70 -13.13 -20.25
C GLY A 12 -17.30 -12.43 -18.95
N THR A 13 -17.00 -13.24 -17.94
CA THR A 13 -16.52 -12.81 -16.63
C THR A 13 -15.17 -12.12 -16.77
N LYS A 14 -15.19 -10.81 -17.05
CA LYS A 14 -14.05 -9.91 -16.79
C LYS A 14 -14.23 -9.33 -15.39
N ILE A 15 -14.04 -10.17 -14.36
CA ILE A 15 -13.99 -9.73 -12.97
C ILE A 15 -12.67 -10.19 -12.37
N ILE A 16 -11.57 -9.58 -12.80
CA ILE A 16 -10.32 -9.52 -12.04
C ILE A 16 -9.74 -8.13 -12.36
N ILE A 17 -9.26 -7.41 -11.35
CA ILE A 17 -8.82 -5.98 -11.35
C ILE A 17 -9.89 -5.00 -10.81
N VAL A 18 -10.41 -5.25 -9.61
CA VAL A 18 -10.85 -4.17 -8.69
C VAL A 18 -10.32 -4.39 -7.25
N ALA A 19 -9.63 -5.50 -6.96
CA ALA A 19 -9.15 -5.81 -5.61
C ALA A 19 -7.72 -5.30 -5.29
N LEU A 20 -7.23 -4.25 -5.96
CA LEU A 20 -5.92 -3.64 -5.64
C LEU A 20 -6.04 -2.34 -4.83
N ILE A 21 -7.24 -1.77 -4.69
CA ILE A 21 -7.43 -0.45 -4.04
C ILE A 21 -7.90 -0.61 -2.58
N ALA A 22 -8.50 -1.74 -2.22
CA ALA A 22 -8.93 -1.98 -0.84
C ALA A 22 -7.79 -2.32 0.14
N GLY A 23 -6.60 -2.69 -0.36
CA GLY A 23 -5.46 -3.08 0.48
C GLY A 23 -4.83 -1.92 1.25
N VAL A 24 -4.69 -0.76 0.60
CA VAL A 24 -3.97 0.39 1.20
C VAL A 24 -4.83 1.12 2.24
N VAL A 25 -6.16 1.16 2.06
CA VAL A 25 -7.08 1.70 3.10
C VAL A 25 -7.14 0.77 4.32
N MET A 26 -7.02 -0.55 4.13
CA MET A 26 -7.00 -1.50 5.25
C MET A 26 -5.72 -1.42 6.10
N ILE A 27 -4.56 -1.09 5.54
CA ILE A 27 -3.31 -1.02 6.32
C ILE A 27 -3.34 0.15 7.33
N VAL A 28 -3.98 1.28 6.97
CA VAL A 28 -4.15 2.40 7.92
C VAL A 28 -5.18 2.04 9.01
N ALA A 29 -6.26 1.33 8.67
CA ALA A 29 -7.25 0.86 9.63
C ALA A 29 -6.67 -0.18 10.62
N LEU A 30 -5.78 -1.05 10.16
CA LEU A 30 -5.10 -2.06 10.99
C LEU A 30 -4.11 -1.44 11.99
N LEU A 31 -3.58 -0.25 11.71
CA LEU A 31 -2.69 0.46 12.63
C LEU A 31 -3.43 1.33 13.66
N TYR A 32 -4.72 1.65 13.45
CA TYR A 32 -5.40 2.68 14.24
C TYR A 32 -6.65 2.28 15.03
N GLY A 33 -7.06 1.01 15.00
CA GLY A 33 -8.21 0.58 15.80
C GLY A 33 -9.54 0.90 15.12
N TYR A 34 -10.26 -0.18 14.88
CA TYR A 34 -11.59 -0.23 14.29
C TYR A 34 -12.60 0.48 15.20
N ASN A 35 -13.04 1.69 14.82
CA ASN A 35 -14.25 2.31 15.33
C ASN A 35 -14.83 3.25 14.27
N ARG A 36 -15.88 2.77 13.60
CA ARG A 36 -16.83 3.65 12.93
C ARG A 36 -18.18 2.93 12.86
N ASP A 37 -19.00 3.18 13.87
CA ASP A 37 -20.44 2.96 13.81
C ASP A 37 -21.13 4.17 13.14
N ASP A 38 -22.13 3.81 12.35
CA ASP A 38 -23.36 4.49 11.93
C ASP A 38 -23.38 5.69 10.96
N GLU A 39 -24.03 5.37 9.82
CA GLU A 39 -25.26 5.95 9.25
C GLU A 39 -25.34 7.36 8.65
N ASN A 40 -25.89 7.34 7.42
CA ASN A 40 -26.80 8.30 6.77
C ASN A 40 -26.35 9.75 6.52
N ALA A 41 -26.20 10.09 5.23
CA ALA A 41 -27.08 11.07 4.60
C ALA A 41 -26.97 10.95 3.08
N GLY A 42 -28.10 10.65 2.43
CA GLY A 42 -28.22 10.73 0.98
C GLY A 42 -27.93 12.15 0.50
N GLN A 43 -27.09 12.27 -0.52
CA GLN A 43 -26.86 13.54 -1.19
C GLN A 43 -26.99 13.33 -2.69
N THR A 44 -28.09 13.85 -3.23
CA THR A 44 -28.32 14.02 -4.66
C THR A 44 -27.30 15.00 -5.21
N ALA A 45 -26.15 14.50 -5.66
CA ALA A 45 -25.08 15.30 -6.24
C ALA A 45 -25.43 15.71 -7.68
N SER A 46 -25.27 16.99 -7.98
CA SER A 46 -25.43 17.53 -9.33
C SER A 46 -24.33 17.03 -10.29
N PRO A 47 -24.59 16.92 -11.61
CA PRO A 47 -23.65 16.35 -12.58
C PRO A 47 -22.27 17.04 -12.68
N MET A 48 -22.14 18.30 -12.26
CA MET A 48 -20.85 19.02 -12.25
C MET A 48 -20.02 18.72 -11.00
N GLU A 49 -20.65 18.40 -9.87
CA GLU A 49 -20.00 18.09 -8.61
C GLU A 49 -19.40 16.67 -8.65
N SER A 50 -20.12 15.73 -9.28
CA SER A 50 -19.60 14.37 -9.50
C SER A 50 -18.37 14.35 -10.40
N VAL A 51 -18.30 15.18 -11.44
CA VAL A 51 -17.11 15.25 -12.32
C VAL A 51 -15.89 15.82 -11.58
N ALA A 52 -16.07 16.85 -10.75
CA ALA A 52 -14.98 17.44 -9.96
C ALA A 52 -14.46 16.48 -8.88
N VAL A 53 -15.36 15.76 -8.20
CA VAL A 53 -15.01 14.73 -7.22
C VAL A 53 -14.27 13.57 -7.90
N ASN A 54 -14.77 13.08 -9.03
CA ASN A 54 -14.14 12.00 -9.80
C ASN A 54 -12.73 12.37 -10.30
N MET A 55 -12.51 13.64 -10.70
CA MET A 55 -11.18 14.10 -11.11
C MET A 55 -10.20 14.16 -9.94
N HIS A 56 -10.63 14.67 -8.78
CA HIS A 56 -9.79 14.75 -7.60
C HIS A 56 -9.41 13.36 -7.06
N GLU A 57 -10.37 12.43 -7.06
CA GLU A 57 -10.14 11.04 -6.72
C GLU A 57 -9.13 10.37 -7.65
N LYS A 58 -9.29 10.55 -8.97
CA LYS A 58 -8.35 9.98 -9.95
C LYS A 58 -6.92 10.48 -9.75
N VAL A 59 -6.74 11.78 -9.53
CA VAL A 59 -5.41 12.38 -9.31
C VAL A 59 -4.75 11.79 -8.06
N LEU A 60 -5.52 11.56 -7.00
CA LEU A 60 -5.00 10.95 -5.77
C LEU A 60 -4.55 9.49 -6.00
N VAL A 61 -5.38 8.71 -6.72
CA VAL A 61 -5.06 7.32 -7.06
C VAL A 61 -3.81 7.24 -7.94
N ASP A 62 -3.73 8.08 -8.98
CA ASP A 62 -2.57 8.13 -9.87
C ASP A 62 -1.28 8.46 -9.10
N ALA A 63 -1.34 9.40 -8.14
CA ALA A 63 -0.20 9.77 -7.30
C ALA A 63 0.25 8.64 -6.36
N GLN A 64 -0.69 7.90 -5.77
CA GLN A 64 -0.39 6.74 -4.93
C GLN A 64 0.24 5.60 -5.75
N GLN A 65 -0.29 5.35 -6.95
CA GLN A 65 0.26 4.35 -7.87
C GLN A 65 1.68 4.72 -8.31
N ALA A 66 1.93 5.98 -8.66
CA ALA A 66 3.26 6.45 -9.01
C ALA A 66 4.26 6.26 -7.85
N ALA A 67 3.86 6.61 -6.62
CA ALA A 67 4.68 6.40 -5.43
C ALA A 67 4.95 4.90 -5.17
N ALA A 68 3.96 4.03 -5.36
CA ALA A 68 4.12 2.58 -5.25
C ALA A 68 5.10 2.02 -6.30
N MET A 69 5.04 2.51 -7.55
CA MET A 69 6.01 2.13 -8.58
C MET A 69 7.42 2.62 -8.25
N ALA A 70 7.55 3.85 -7.76
CA ALA A 70 8.84 4.40 -7.33
C ALA A 70 9.45 3.62 -6.15
N ALA A 71 8.62 3.02 -5.29
CA ALA A 71 9.09 2.19 -4.18
C ALA A 71 9.87 0.94 -4.62
N ILE A 72 9.62 0.42 -5.82
CA ILE A 72 10.31 -0.78 -6.35
C ILE A 72 11.82 -0.50 -6.49
N SER A 73 12.19 0.66 -7.01
CA SER A 73 13.59 1.11 -7.13
C SER A 73 14.08 1.94 -5.95
N GLY A 74 13.18 2.40 -5.08
CA GLY A 74 13.48 3.17 -3.87
C GLY A 74 14.44 2.46 -2.91
N LYS A 75 15.18 3.26 -2.14
CA LYS A 75 16.18 2.81 -1.15
C LYS A 75 15.84 3.35 0.22
N THR A 76 16.23 2.62 1.27
CA THR A 76 16.12 3.11 2.63
C THR A 76 16.95 4.37 2.82
N VAL A 77 16.49 5.24 3.72
CA VAL A 77 17.20 6.45 4.10
C VAL A 77 17.89 6.20 5.44
N SER A 78 19.21 6.30 5.48
CA SER A 78 19.98 6.09 6.71
C SER A 78 20.22 7.38 7.51
N SER A 79 20.02 8.55 6.87
CA SER A 79 20.14 9.87 7.49
C SER A 79 18.78 10.48 7.80
N ALA A 80 18.76 11.59 8.52
CA ALA A 80 17.53 12.35 8.75
C ALA A 80 16.81 12.68 7.42
N VAL A 81 15.54 12.29 7.32
CA VAL A 81 14.70 12.64 6.18
C VAL A 81 14.29 14.11 6.31
N THR A 82 14.83 14.97 5.44
CA THR A 82 14.50 16.40 5.38
C THR A 82 13.57 16.75 4.22
N GLN A 83 13.40 15.83 3.26
CA GLN A 83 12.56 16.00 2.07
C GLN A 83 11.76 14.73 1.81
N ARG A 84 10.56 14.88 1.22
CA ARG A 84 9.70 13.77 0.80
C ARG A 84 10.40 12.92 -0.26
N PRO A 85 10.63 11.61 -0.04
CA PRO A 85 11.10 10.72 -1.10
C PRO A 85 10.04 10.47 -2.17
N ASP A 86 10.46 10.21 -3.41
CA ASP A 86 9.55 9.99 -4.55
C ASP A 86 8.59 8.80 -4.36
N TYR A 87 9.00 7.80 -3.56
CA TYR A 87 8.17 6.64 -3.23
C TYR A 87 7.14 6.91 -2.12
N VAL A 88 7.03 8.16 -1.65
CA VAL A 88 6.04 8.60 -0.67
C VAL A 88 5.14 9.62 -1.35
N SER A 89 3.85 9.34 -1.46
CA SER A 89 2.87 10.31 -2.00
C SER A 89 2.73 11.53 -1.09
N GLU A 90 2.20 12.64 -1.62
CA GLU A 90 2.04 13.87 -0.84
C GLU A 90 1.13 13.65 0.38
N THR A 91 0.05 12.89 0.21
CA THR A 91 -0.86 12.53 1.30
C THR A 91 -0.16 11.68 2.37
N GLU A 92 0.59 10.65 1.96
CA GLU A 92 1.37 9.84 2.91
C GLU A 92 2.38 10.70 3.66
N TRP A 93 3.06 11.60 2.97
CA TRP A 93 4.05 12.49 3.57
C TRP A 93 3.45 13.42 4.63
N GLN A 94 2.28 14.00 4.37
CA GLN A 94 1.56 14.81 5.34
C GLN A 94 1.14 13.99 6.56
N VAL A 95 0.65 12.77 6.35
CA VAL A 95 0.31 11.84 7.45
C VAL A 95 1.53 11.52 8.29
N LEU A 96 2.65 11.13 7.68
CA LEU A 96 3.89 10.81 8.41
C LEU A 96 4.39 11.99 9.24
N GLN A 97 4.42 13.19 8.66
CA GLN A 97 4.80 14.41 9.40
C GLN A 97 3.85 14.72 10.55
N ASN A 98 2.54 14.53 10.35
CA ASN A 98 1.55 14.76 11.40
C ASN A 98 1.69 13.77 12.56
N VAL A 99 1.96 12.49 12.27
CA VAL A 99 2.26 11.48 13.29
C VAL A 99 3.46 11.93 14.13
N VAL A 100 4.57 12.29 13.49
CA VAL A 100 5.79 12.73 14.21
C VAL A 100 5.51 13.94 15.08
N LYS A 101 4.78 14.95 14.58
CA LYS A 101 4.43 16.16 15.36
C LYS A 101 3.57 15.89 16.59
N GLN A 102 2.75 14.85 16.57
CA GLN A 102 1.86 14.49 17.68
C GLN A 102 2.60 13.74 18.80
N HIS A 103 3.81 13.24 18.54
CA HIS A 103 4.62 12.60 19.57
C HIS A 103 5.45 13.64 20.33
N PRO A 104 5.45 13.62 21.68
CA PRO A 104 6.17 14.60 22.51
C PRO A 104 7.70 14.57 22.31
N ASN A 105 8.24 13.54 21.66
CA ASN A 105 9.64 13.39 21.26
C ASN A 105 9.79 13.21 19.73
N GLY A 106 8.88 13.81 18.95
CA GLY A 106 8.88 13.77 17.49
C GLY A 106 10.21 14.20 16.90
N SER A 107 11.07 13.23 16.63
CA SER A 107 12.43 13.46 16.18
C SER A 107 12.56 13.14 14.69
N GLU A 108 13.55 13.74 14.04
CA GLU A 108 13.92 13.43 12.65
C GLU A 108 14.19 11.93 12.46
N LYS A 109 14.71 11.26 13.50
CA LYS A 109 14.89 9.81 13.54
C LYS A 109 13.55 9.06 13.42
N GLN A 110 12.50 9.53 14.10
CA GLN A 110 11.18 8.91 14.01
C GLN A 110 10.59 9.04 12.61
N LEU A 111 10.71 10.21 11.97
CA LEU A 111 10.25 10.40 10.59
C LEU A 111 10.98 9.46 9.63
N THR A 112 12.30 9.34 9.80
CA THR A 112 13.14 8.44 9.01
C THR A 112 12.69 6.98 9.15
N ASN A 113 12.46 6.53 10.38
CA ASN A 113 11.95 5.18 10.64
C ASN A 113 10.59 4.95 9.96
N LEU A 114 9.65 5.89 10.07
CA LEU A 114 8.34 5.77 9.44
C LEU A 114 8.42 5.71 7.91
N VAL A 115 9.31 6.48 7.30
CA VAL A 115 9.56 6.45 5.85
C VAL A 115 10.13 5.10 5.42
N ASN A 116 11.08 4.53 6.18
CA ASN A 116 11.66 3.22 5.87
C ASN A 116 10.65 2.09 6.07
N LYS A 117 9.78 2.17 7.09
CA LYS A 117 8.63 1.26 7.28
C LYS A 117 7.67 1.30 6.09
N LEU A 118 7.34 2.50 5.61
CA LEU A 118 6.46 2.67 4.45
C LEU A 118 7.09 2.05 3.19
N LEU A 119 8.38 2.29 2.95
CA LEU A 119 9.12 1.68 1.84
C LEU A 119 9.07 0.15 1.91
N PHE A 120 9.31 -0.42 3.10
CA PHE A 120 9.25 -1.86 3.32
C PHE A 120 7.87 -2.42 2.96
N SER A 121 6.81 -1.77 3.46
CA SER A 121 5.42 -2.16 3.18
C SER A 121 5.13 -2.17 1.67
N LYS A 122 5.49 -1.09 0.95
CA LYS A 122 5.29 -0.99 -0.50
C LYS A 122 6.07 -2.04 -1.28
N LYS A 123 7.33 -2.32 -0.90
CA LYS A 123 8.13 -3.38 -1.53
C LYS A 123 7.54 -4.77 -1.27
N LYS A 124 7.03 -5.02 -0.06
CA LYS A 124 6.35 -6.27 0.30
C LYS A 124 5.10 -6.46 -0.54
N GLU A 125 4.29 -5.42 -0.72
CA GLU A 125 3.11 -5.45 -1.58
C GLU A 125 3.47 -5.69 -3.06
N ALA A 126 4.51 -5.00 -3.55
CA ALA A 126 5.04 -5.22 -4.91
C ALA A 126 5.56 -6.66 -5.09
N TRP A 127 6.15 -7.25 -4.06
CA TRP A 127 6.62 -8.63 -4.08
C TRP A 127 5.44 -9.61 -4.11
N LEU A 128 4.44 -9.43 -3.24
CA LEU A 128 3.24 -10.27 -3.19
C LEU A 128 2.42 -10.22 -4.49
N SER A 129 2.35 -9.05 -5.13
CA SER A 129 1.63 -8.85 -6.39
C SER A 129 2.44 -9.24 -7.63
N SER A 130 3.75 -9.44 -7.50
CA SER A 130 4.58 -9.87 -8.62
C SER A 130 4.34 -11.33 -8.98
N GLY A 131 4.33 -11.63 -10.28
CA GLY A 131 4.27 -13.00 -10.76
C GLY A 131 5.42 -13.85 -10.22
N GLU A 132 5.14 -15.13 -9.95
CA GLU A 132 6.14 -16.11 -9.52
C GLU A 132 7.29 -16.20 -10.54
N ASN A 133 8.50 -16.49 -10.05
CA ASN A 133 9.71 -16.69 -10.86
C ASN A 133 10.13 -15.50 -11.76
N THR A 134 9.59 -14.30 -11.54
CA THR A 134 9.99 -13.10 -12.28
C THR A 134 11.29 -12.50 -11.74
N ALA A 135 12.06 -11.83 -12.60
CA ALA A 135 13.27 -11.11 -12.18
C ALA A 135 12.97 -10.02 -11.13
N GLN A 136 11.84 -9.31 -11.30
CA GLN A 136 11.38 -8.32 -10.34
C GLN A 136 11.08 -8.95 -8.97
N ARG A 137 10.40 -10.10 -8.93
CA ARG A 137 10.11 -10.80 -7.67
C ARG A 137 11.38 -11.17 -6.91
N ARG A 138 12.38 -11.73 -7.61
CA ARG A 138 13.68 -12.07 -7.03
C ARG A 138 14.45 -10.84 -6.55
N GLN A 139 14.40 -9.75 -7.31
CA GLN A 139 15.02 -8.49 -6.90
C GLN A 139 14.37 -7.95 -5.62
N LEU A 140 13.04 -7.90 -5.58
CA LEU A 140 12.30 -7.45 -4.40
C LEU A 140 12.57 -8.37 -3.20
N ALA A 141 12.68 -9.69 -3.41
CA ALA A 141 12.99 -10.62 -2.34
C ALA A 141 14.36 -10.36 -1.70
N ARG A 142 15.39 -10.07 -2.50
CA ARG A 142 16.70 -9.65 -1.97
C ARG A 142 16.61 -8.36 -1.18
N GLN A 143 15.96 -7.34 -1.74
CA GLN A 143 15.81 -6.05 -1.07
C GLN A 143 15.05 -6.17 0.27
N LEU A 144 14.00 -7.00 0.31
CA LEU A 144 13.23 -7.22 1.54
C LEU A 144 14.04 -7.98 2.59
N LEU A 145 14.84 -8.97 2.19
CA LEU A 145 15.78 -9.66 3.09
C LEU A 145 16.76 -8.67 3.72
N ASP A 146 17.33 -7.76 2.93
CA ASP A 146 18.26 -6.75 3.42
C ASP A 146 17.60 -5.75 4.40
N MET A 147 16.29 -5.52 4.28
CA MET A 147 15.55 -4.58 5.12
C MET A 147 15.07 -5.18 6.45
N ILE A 148 14.92 -6.51 6.55
CA ILE A 148 14.35 -7.19 7.73
C ILE A 148 15.04 -6.81 9.06
N PRO A 149 16.39 -6.73 9.17
CA PRO A 149 17.04 -6.35 10.42
C PRO A 149 16.57 -5.00 10.97
N GLU A 150 16.50 -3.97 10.11
CA GLU A 150 16.02 -2.64 10.50
C GLU A 150 14.52 -2.64 10.85
N GLN A 151 13.72 -3.47 10.16
CA GLN A 151 12.30 -3.60 10.46
C GLN A 151 12.05 -4.28 11.82
N LEU A 152 12.93 -5.18 12.26
CA LEU A 152 12.90 -5.74 13.61
C LEU A 152 13.29 -4.70 14.66
N GLU A 153 14.37 -3.95 14.43
CA GLU A 153 14.83 -2.90 15.35
C GLU A 153 13.80 -1.79 15.55
N THR A 154 13.06 -1.46 14.50
CA THR A 154 12.02 -0.42 14.55
C THR A 154 10.65 -0.96 14.95
N GLU A 155 10.52 -2.25 15.28
CA GLU A 155 9.26 -2.92 15.62
C GLU A 155 8.20 -2.77 14.51
N ALA A 156 8.62 -2.74 13.25
CA ALA A 156 7.71 -2.77 12.10
C ALA A 156 7.16 -4.17 11.85
N ILE A 157 7.96 -5.20 12.19
CA ILE A 157 7.59 -6.62 12.18
C ILE A 157 8.14 -7.27 13.44
N ASP A 158 7.47 -8.32 13.91
CA ASP A 158 7.97 -9.15 15.00
C ASP A 158 8.90 -10.27 14.50
N SER A 159 9.57 -10.96 15.42
CA SER A 159 10.54 -12.03 15.09
C SER A 159 9.90 -13.23 14.36
N ALA A 160 8.66 -13.59 14.69
CA ALA A 160 7.98 -14.69 14.02
C ALA A 160 7.63 -14.32 12.58
N THR A 161 7.11 -13.11 12.38
CA THR A 161 6.83 -12.53 11.06
C THR A 161 8.11 -12.43 10.23
N ALA A 162 9.22 -11.97 10.81
CA ALA A 162 10.51 -11.90 10.12
C ALA A 162 10.98 -13.28 9.66
N LYS A 163 11.00 -14.29 10.55
CA LYS A 163 11.41 -15.66 10.19
C LYS A 163 10.54 -16.28 9.10
N GLU A 164 9.23 -16.04 9.14
CA GLU A 164 8.33 -16.50 8.08
C GLU A 164 8.67 -15.83 6.75
N MET A 165 8.88 -14.52 6.77
CA MET A 165 9.22 -13.76 5.58
C MET A 165 10.56 -14.21 5.01
N GLU A 166 11.61 -14.35 5.81
CA GLU A 166 12.92 -14.85 5.39
C GLU A 166 12.82 -16.18 4.64
N ARG A 167 12.03 -17.14 5.16
CA ARG A 167 11.82 -18.43 4.48
C ARG A 167 11.18 -18.26 3.10
N LYS A 168 10.12 -17.45 3.01
CA LYS A 168 9.39 -17.23 1.75
C LYS A 168 10.25 -16.48 0.73
N LEU A 169 10.97 -15.45 1.17
CA LEU A 169 11.85 -14.66 0.32
C LEU A 169 13.03 -15.49 -0.17
N ALA A 170 13.64 -16.31 0.70
CA ALA A 170 14.73 -17.19 0.33
C ALA A 170 14.31 -18.26 -0.69
N ALA A 171 13.08 -18.78 -0.59
CA ALA A 171 12.55 -19.74 -1.56
C ALA A 171 12.48 -19.17 -2.98
N ASP A 172 12.21 -17.87 -3.13
CA ASP A 172 12.20 -17.21 -4.44
C ASP A 172 13.62 -17.01 -5.03
N LEU A 173 14.68 -17.21 -4.25
CA LEU A 173 16.07 -16.99 -4.68
C LEU A 173 16.80 -18.27 -5.11
N ILE A 174 16.13 -19.42 -4.99
CA ILE A 174 16.67 -20.75 -5.31
C ILE A 174 16.27 -21.17 -6.73
#